data_AF-A0A7W5VFZ2-F1
#
_entry.id   AF-A0A7W5VFZ2-F1
#
_cell.length_a   1.000
_cell.length_b   1.000
_cell.length_c   1.000
_cell.angle_alpha   90.00
_cell.angle_beta   90.00
_cell.angle_gamma   90.00
#
_symmetry.space_group_name_H-M   'P 1'
#
loop_
_entity.id
_entity.type
_entity.pdbx_description
1 polymer ?
#
loop_
_entity_poly.entity_id
_entity_poly.type
_entity_poly.pdbx_seq_one_letter_code
_entity_poly.pdbx_strand_id
1 'polypeptide(L)' 'MIFDRWSKVGVWARVLEQVQAMAHQGGDGDWIASIDSTIVRVHQHGTTLPRDTGGTVELQEVRR' A
#
# COMPACT_ATOMS: atom_id res chain seq x y z
N MET A 1 -16.96 2.93 10.43
CA MET A 1 -15.53 2.85 10.04
C MET A 1 -15.45 2.33 8.61
N ILE A 2 -14.78 3.04 7.69
CA ILE A 2 -14.83 2.80 6.22
C ILE A 2 -14.31 1.40 5.83
N PHE A 3 -13.36 0.86 6.59
CA PHE A 3 -12.80 -0.49 6.38
C PHE A 3 -13.88 -1.60 6.44
N ASP A 4 -14.72 -1.58 7.48
CA ASP A 4 -15.80 -2.56 7.67
C ASP A 4 -16.83 -2.50 6.52
N ARG A 5 -17.14 -1.29 6.04
CA ARG A 5 -18.05 -1.10 4.90
C ARG A 5 -17.52 -1.78 3.64
N TRP A 6 -16.26 -1.54 3.30
CA TRP A 6 -15.64 -2.11 2.08
C TRP A 6 -15.42 -3.61 2.18
N SER A 7 -15.14 -4.11 3.38
CA SER A 7 -15.11 -5.55 3.63
C SER A 7 -16.49 -6.19 3.39
N LYS A 8 -17.55 -5.60 3.97
CA LYS A 8 -18.93 -6.09 3.81
C LYS A 8 -19.43 -6.07 2.38
N VAL A 9 -19.06 -5.06 1.58
CA VAL A 9 -19.43 -5.01 0.16
C VAL A 9 -18.48 -5.79 -0.75
N GLY A 10 -17.47 -6.47 -0.19
CA GLY A 10 -16.56 -7.36 -0.92
C GLY A 10 -15.54 -6.65 -1.80
N VAL A 11 -15.20 -5.39 -1.52
CA VAL A 11 -14.20 -4.64 -2.31
C VAL A 11 -12.84 -5.34 -2.24
N TRP A 12 -12.43 -5.75 -1.04
CA TRP A 12 -11.13 -6.42 -0.85
C TRP A 12 -11.03 -7.76 -1.57
N ALA A 13 -12.11 -8.52 -1.66
CA ALA A 13 -12.14 -9.77 -2.42
C ALA A 13 -11.86 -9.53 -3.91
N ARG A 14 -12.47 -8.50 -4.51
CA ARG A 14 -12.26 -8.14 -5.91
C ARG A 14 -10.85 -7.64 -6.18
N VAL A 15 -10.28 -6.86 -5.25
CA VAL A 15 -8.90 -6.40 -5.35
C VAL A 15 -7.93 -7.59 -5.32
N LEU A 16 -8.13 -8.53 -4.40
CA LEU A 16 -7.29 -9.72 -4.30
C LEU A 16 -7.34 -10.57 -5.58
N GLU A 17 -8.54 -10.81 -6.12
CA GLU A 17 -8.73 -11.55 -7.37
C GLU A 17 -7.98 -10.91 -8.54
N GLN A 18 -8.07 -9.59 -8.68
CA GLN A 18 -7.39 -8.87 -9.77
C GLN A 18 -5.86 -8.95 -9.64
N VAL A 19 -5.31 -8.83 -8.42
CA VAL A 19 -3.86 -8.93 -8.19
C VAL A 19 -3.37 -10.35 -8.46
N GLN A 20 -4.12 -11.37 -8.03
CA GLN A 20 -3.78 -12.77 -8.31
C GLN A 20 -3.81 -13.07 -9.81
N ALA A 21 -4.80 -12.55 -10.53
CA ALA A 21 -4.86 -12.68 -11.99
C ALA A 21 -3.63 -12.05 -12.65
N MET A 22 -3.20 -10.87 -12.21
CA MET A 22 -2.01 -10.20 -12.74
C MET A 22 -0.72 -10.99 -12.47
N ALA A 23 -0.54 -11.50 -11.25
CA ALA A 23 0.61 -12.33 -10.89
C ALA A 23 0.66 -13.62 -11.74
N HIS A 24 -0.49 -14.27 -11.89
CA HIS A 24 -0.60 -15.48 -12.71
C HIS A 24 -0.24 -15.23 -14.18
N GLN A 25 -0.70 -14.11 -14.77
CA GLN A 25 -0.33 -13.73 -16.15
C GLN A 25 1.16 -13.38 -16.29
N GLY A 26 1.80 -12.89 -15.23
CA GLY A 26 3.24 -12.60 -15.21
C GLY A 26 4.14 -13.84 -15.18
N GLY A 27 3.57 -15.05 -15.07
CA GLY A 27 4.34 -16.28 -14.83
C GLY A 27 4.93 -16.34 -13.42
N ASP A 28 4.46 -15.46 -12.54
CA ASP A 28 4.90 -15.33 -11.17
C ASP A 28 4.15 -16.42 -10.38
N GLY A 29 4.88 -17.43 -9.88
CA GLY A 29 4.39 -18.76 -9.48
C GLY A 29 3.37 -18.83 -8.34
N ASP A 30 3.55 -19.74 -7.36
CA ASP A 30 2.59 -19.89 -6.25
C ASP A 30 2.79 -18.76 -5.24
N TRP A 31 1.98 -17.69 -5.35
CA TRP A 31 2.10 -16.50 -4.53
C TRP A 31 1.39 -16.65 -3.19
N ILE A 32 2.13 -16.47 -2.10
CA ILE A 32 1.57 -16.41 -0.74
C ILE A 32 1.25 -14.94 -0.41
N ALA A 33 -0.04 -14.61 -0.34
CA ALA A 33 -0.50 -13.31 0.15
C ALA A 33 -0.67 -13.34 1.68
N SER A 34 0.15 -12.56 2.40
CA SER A 34 -0.06 -12.31 3.84
C SER A 34 -0.83 -11.01 4.02
N ILE A 35 -1.99 -11.09 4.66
CA ILE A 35 -2.81 -9.92 5.00
C ILE A 35 -2.94 -9.87 6.52
N ASP A 36 -2.23 -8.95 7.15
CA ASP A 36 -2.32 -8.73 8.59
C ASP A 36 -2.21 -7.24 8.95
N SER A 37 -2.74 -6.88 10.12
CA SER A 37 -2.81 -5.49 10.59
C SER A 37 -1.49 -4.93 11.13
N THR A 38 -0.43 -5.74 11.23
CA THR A 38 0.87 -5.30 11.77
C THR A 38 1.60 -4.39 10.79
N ILE A 39 1.40 -4.59 9.48
CA ILE A 39 2.02 -3.78 8.43
C ILE A 39 1.65 -2.29 8.53
N VAL A 40 0.39 -2.01 8.92
CA VAL A 40 -0.12 -0.65 9.14
C VAL A 40 0.58 0.00 10.34
N ARG A 41 0.87 -0.76 11.39
CA ARG A 41 1.53 -0.24 12.59
C ARG A 41 2.99 0.13 12.33
N VAL A 42 3.71 -0.65 11.52
CA VAL A 42 5.09 -0.31 11.12
C VAL A 42 5.12 1.00 10.33
N HIS A 43 4.20 1.17 9.37
CA HIS A 43 4.13 2.40 8.57
C HIS A 43 3.76 3.63 9.42
N GLN A 44 2.80 3.49 10.34
CA GLN A 44 2.42 4.55 11.28
C GLN A 44 3.56 4.90 12.24
N HIS A 45 4.24 3.89 12.78
CA HIS A 45 5.40 4.07 13.65
C HIS A 45 6.52 4.82 12.90
N GLY A 46 6.84 4.40 11.67
CA GLY A 46 7.80 5.08 10.80
C GLY A 46 7.41 6.52 10.43
N THR A 47 6.11 6.80 10.31
CA THR A 47 5.60 8.17 10.05
C THR A 47 5.77 9.10 11.27
N THR A 48 5.91 8.53 12.47
CA THR A 48 6.04 9.28 13.74
C THR A 48 7.49 9.36 14.21
N LEU A 49 8.43 8.70 13.52
CA LEU A 49 9.85 8.85 13.80
C LEU A 49 10.30 10.28 13.46
N PRO A 50 11.23 10.86 14.23
CA PRO A 50 11.87 12.12 13.88
C PRO A 50 12.45 12.01 12.46
N ARG A 51 12.14 12.99 11.62
CA ARG A 51 12.65 13.03 10.25
C ARG A 51 13.92 13.87 10.23
N ASP A 52 15.01 13.30 9.77
CA ASP A 52 16.26 14.02 9.48
C ASP A 52 16.13 14.86 8.20
N THR A 53 14.94 14.91 7.58
CA THR A 53 14.67 15.58 6.30
C THR A 53 14.69 17.10 6.46
N GLY A 54 15.88 17.66 6.65
CA GLY A 54 16.25 18.99 6.20
C GLY A 54 16.81 18.91 4.78
N GLY A 55 15.98 18.45 3.83
CA GLY A 55 16.36 18.48 2.41
C GLY A 55 16.39 19.93 1.93
N THR A 56 17.55 20.42 1.49
CA THR A 56 17.76 21.80 1.04
C THR A 56 17.27 22.09 -0.38
N VAL A 57 16.60 21.14 -1.04
CA VAL A 57 16.25 21.25 -2.46
C VAL A 57 14.74 21.10 -2.66
N GLU A 58 14.08 22.24 -2.86
CA GLU A 58 12.75 22.34 -3.47
C GLU A 58 12.87 22.17 -4.99
N LEU A 59 12.48 21.01 -5.51
CA LEU A 59 12.55 20.64 -6.93
C LEU A 59 11.40 21.20 -7.78
N GLN A 60 10.59 22.11 -7.23
CA GLN A 60 9.29 22.49 -7.80
C GLN A 60 9.27 23.81 -8.58
N GLU A 61 10.36 24.59 -8.62
CA GLU A 61 10.37 25.81 -9.44
C GLU A 61 10.89 25.56 -10.85
N VAL A 62 10.03 24.97 -11.69
CA VAL A 62 10.10 25.21 -13.14
C VAL A 62 9.13 26.33 -13.44
N ARG A 63 9.63 27.58 -13.45
CA ARG A 63 8.94 28.67 -14.11
C ARG A 63 9.32 28.73 -15.59
N ARG A 64 8.28 28.94 -16.38
CA ARG A 64 8.23 29.20 -17.82
C ARG A 64 9.28 30.17 -18.33
#